data_AF-A0A6B3HRX3-F1
#
_entry.id   AF-A0A6B3HRX3-F1
#
_cell.length_a   1.000
_cell.length_b   1.000
_cell.length_c   1.000
_cell.angle_alpha   90.00
_cell.angle_beta   90.00
_cell.angle_gamma   90.00
#
_symmetry.space_group_name_H-M   'P 1'
#
loop_
_entity.id
_entity.type
_entity.pdbx_description
1 polymer ?
#
loop_
_entity_poly.entity_id
_entity_poly.type
_entity_poly.pdbx_seq_one_letter_code
_entity_poly.pdbx_strand_id
1 'polypeptide(L)'
;YDAVVIATHPDQALRLLADPTDAERTTLGAFTYSRNPTLLHTDTTLLPRSRGARASWNYLMPSCAADADRVTVSYDMNRLQRLDAPETFVVTLNGSDRVDPDSVRARMVYEHPVYTPESVSAQARLPALSGPVTAYAGAYHGWGFHEDGCR
;
A
#
# COMPACT_ATOMS: atom_id res chain seq x y z
N TYR A 1 -23.69 15.85 -12.89
CA TYR A 1 -23.97 14.96 -11.75
C TYR A 1 -24.52 15.82 -10.62
N ASP A 2 -25.45 15.28 -9.84
CA ASP A 2 -26.07 16.00 -8.71
C ASP A 2 -25.34 15.74 -7.38
N ALA A 3 -24.61 14.64 -7.29
CA ALA A 3 -23.73 14.29 -6.16
C ALA A 3 -22.55 13.42 -6.65
N VAL A 4 -21.52 13.30 -5.80
CA VAL A 4 -20.30 12.52 -6.04
C VAL A 4 -19.87 11.76 -4.78
N VAL A 5 -19.35 10.55 -4.98
CA VAL A 5 -18.64 9.78 -3.96
C VAL A 5 -17.16 9.74 -4.34
N ILE A 6 -16.31 10.25 -3.45
CA ILE A 6 -14.85 10.22 -3.63
C ILE A 6 -14.30 9.01 -2.88
N ALA A 7 -13.84 8.02 -3.65
CA ALA A 7 -13.29 6.75 -3.14
C ALA A 7 -11.78 6.62 -3.40
N THR A 8 -11.06 7.74 -3.32
CA THR A 8 -9.60 7.84 -3.50
C THR A 8 -8.89 8.04 -2.16
N HIS A 9 -7.56 8.07 -2.14
CA HIS A 9 -6.84 8.46 -0.92
C HIS A 9 -7.24 9.87 -0.45
N PRO A 10 -7.21 10.18 0.86
CA PRO A 10 -7.60 11.50 1.40
C PRO A 10 -6.81 12.67 0.82
N ASP A 11 -5.52 12.50 0.56
CA ASP A 11 -4.68 13.52 -0.09
C ASP A 11 -5.11 13.77 -1.54
N GLN A 12 -5.49 12.72 -2.26
CA GLN A 12 -6.04 12.79 -3.60
C GLN A 12 -7.42 13.45 -3.58
N ALA A 13 -8.27 13.10 -2.62
CA ALA A 13 -9.58 13.70 -2.42
C ALA A 13 -9.46 15.21 -2.22
N LEU A 14 -8.55 15.67 -1.35
CA LEU A 14 -8.29 17.09 -1.15
C LEU A 14 -7.86 17.83 -2.43
N ARG A 15 -7.07 17.18 -3.29
CA ARG A 15 -6.64 17.77 -4.57
C ARG A 15 -7.77 17.84 -5.60
N LEU A 16 -8.79 16.99 -5.48
CA LEU A 16 -9.96 16.97 -6.37
C LEU A 16 -10.99 18.05 -6.01
N LEU A 17 -11.03 18.50 -4.75
CA LEU A 17 -11.97 19.51 -4.27
C LEU A 17 -11.55 20.90 -4.75
N ALA A 18 -12.48 21.62 -5.40
CA ALA A 18 -12.23 22.99 -5.84
C ALA A 18 -12.24 24.01 -4.69
N ASP A 19 -13.11 23.80 -3.70
CA ASP A 19 -13.25 24.65 -2.52
C ASP A 19 -13.38 23.80 -1.23
N PRO A 20 -12.28 23.17 -0.77
CA PRO A 20 -12.34 22.35 0.43
C PRO A 20 -12.48 23.22 1.68
N THR A 21 -13.44 22.85 2.52
CA THR A 21 -13.69 23.45 3.84
C THR A 21 -12.51 23.19 4.80
N ASP A 22 -12.41 23.99 5.87
CA ASP A 22 -11.38 23.78 6.90
C ASP A 22 -11.47 22.40 7.56
N ALA A 23 -12.69 21.88 7.72
CA ALA A 23 -12.94 20.54 8.26
C ALA A 23 -12.37 19.45 7.32
N GLU A 24 -12.58 19.58 6.01
CA GLU A 24 -12.04 18.65 5.01
C GLU A 24 -10.52 18.73 4.98
N ARG A 25 -9.93 19.94 4.91
CA ARG A 25 -8.47 20.14 4.93
C ARG A 25 -7.83 19.50 6.15
N THR A 26 -8.37 19.77 7.33
CA THR A 26 -7.83 19.28 8.60
C THR A 26 -7.98 17.77 8.74
N THR A 27 -9.12 17.22 8.33
CA THR A 27 -9.41 15.80 8.53
C THR A 27 -8.74 14.94 7.47
N LEU A 28 -8.92 15.25 6.19
CA LEU A 28 -8.32 14.49 5.09
C LEU A 28 -6.79 14.67 5.03
N GLY A 29 -6.29 15.84 5.44
CA GLY A 29 -4.86 16.14 5.46
C GLY A 29 -4.08 15.43 6.57
N ALA A 30 -4.75 14.83 7.55
CA ALA A 30 -4.11 14.08 8.63
C ALA A 30 -3.65 12.68 8.20
N PHE A 31 -4.12 12.18 7.05
CA PHE A 31 -3.75 10.87 6.54
C PHE A 31 -2.49 10.98 5.68
N THR A 32 -1.46 10.23 6.05
CA THR A 32 -0.21 10.14 5.30
C THR A 32 0.03 8.72 4.82
N TYR A 33 0.82 8.58 3.76
CA TYR A 33 1.09 7.31 3.12
C TYR A 33 2.59 7.09 2.97
N SER A 34 3.02 5.87 3.23
CA SER A 34 4.35 5.39 2.89
C SER A 34 4.36 4.89 1.45
N ARG A 35 5.35 5.31 0.66
CA ARG A 35 5.51 4.88 -0.73
C ARG A 35 6.47 3.70 -0.79
N ASN A 36 5.99 2.57 -1.31
CA ASN A 36 6.72 1.31 -1.42
C ASN A 36 6.95 0.95 -2.90
N PRO A 37 8.13 1.27 -3.48
CA PRO A 37 8.52 0.80 -4.79
C PRO A 37 8.48 -0.73 -4.84
N THR A 38 7.82 -1.25 -5.86
CA THR A 38 7.53 -2.68 -6.00
C THR A 38 7.87 -3.16 -7.39
N LEU A 39 8.57 -4.29 -7.44
CA LEU A 39 9.02 -4.91 -8.68
C LEU A 39 8.38 -6.29 -8.81
N LEU A 40 7.80 -6.56 -9.98
CA LEU A 40 7.51 -7.92 -10.43
C LEU A 40 8.71 -8.39 -11.28
N HIS A 41 9.31 -9.52 -10.93
CA HIS A 41 10.50 -10.03 -11.60
C HIS A 41 10.60 -11.57 -11.55
N THR A 42 11.60 -12.12 -12.23
CA THR A 42 11.91 -13.57 -12.21
C THR A 42 13.21 -13.91 -11.48
N ASP A 43 13.91 -12.93 -10.90
CA ASP A 43 15.07 -13.16 -10.04
C ASP A 43 14.66 -13.84 -8.71
N THR A 44 15.08 -15.09 -8.52
CA THR A 44 14.76 -15.89 -7.32
C THR A 44 15.83 -15.79 -6.22
N THR A 45 16.86 -14.96 -6.40
CA THR A 45 17.95 -14.82 -5.42
C THR A 45 17.50 -14.14 -4.12
N LEU A 46 16.39 -13.40 -4.16
CA LEU A 46 15.76 -12.78 -2.99
C LEU A 46 14.84 -13.72 -2.21
N LEU A 47 14.60 -14.94 -2.71
CA LEU A 47 13.92 -15.98 -1.95
C LEU A 47 14.95 -16.73 -1.07
N PRO A 48 14.51 -17.33 0.06
CA PRO A 48 15.38 -18.17 0.86
C PRO A 48 16.09 -19.25 0.03
N ARG A 49 17.40 -19.40 0.25
CA ARG A 49 18.23 -20.42 -0.41
C ARG A 49 17.77 -21.84 -0.05
N SER A 50 17.40 -22.04 1.21
CA SER A 50 16.81 -23.31 1.66
C SER A 50 15.37 -23.41 1.15
N ARG A 51 15.10 -24.42 0.33
CA ARG A 51 13.76 -24.68 -0.20
C ARG A 51 12.72 -24.87 0.90
N GLY A 52 13.09 -25.49 2.02
CA GLY A 52 12.20 -25.71 3.16
C GLY A 52 11.82 -24.42 3.91
N ALA A 53 12.59 -23.34 3.74
CA ALA A 53 12.31 -22.04 4.35
C ALA A 53 11.52 -21.10 3.43
N ARG A 54 11.29 -21.47 2.16
CA ARG A 54 10.52 -20.64 1.22
C ARG A 54 9.05 -20.62 1.61
N ALA A 55 8.58 -19.45 2.01
CA ALA A 55 7.19 -19.17 2.27
C ALA A 55 6.59 -18.38 1.11
N SER A 56 5.27 -18.20 1.12
CA SER A 56 4.63 -17.32 0.14
C SER A 56 5.15 -15.89 0.28
N TRP A 57 5.46 -15.45 1.51
CA TRP A 57 6.00 -14.13 1.83
C TRP A 57 7.32 -14.32 2.59
N ASN A 58 8.39 -13.68 2.12
CA ASN A 58 9.73 -13.86 2.66
C ASN A 58 10.31 -12.48 3.01
N TYR A 59 10.88 -12.38 4.20
CA TYR A 59 11.34 -11.11 4.77
C TYR A 59 12.86 -11.14 4.92
N LEU A 60 13.53 -10.10 4.44
CA LEU A 60 14.97 -9.93 4.53
C LEU A 60 15.30 -8.65 5.31
N MET A 61 15.99 -8.82 6.44
CA MET A 61 16.66 -7.72 7.13
C MET A 61 18.14 -7.72 6.79
N PRO A 62 18.73 -6.56 6.48
CA PRO A 62 20.18 -6.47 6.27
C PRO A 62 20.98 -6.68 7.56
N SER A 63 20.40 -6.41 8.73
CA SER A 63 20.98 -6.70 10.05
C SER A 63 19.89 -6.77 11.12
N CYS A 64 20.21 -7.35 12.30
CA CYS A 64 19.27 -7.39 13.44
C CYS A 64 18.97 -6.01 14.04
N ALA A 65 19.74 -4.98 13.69
CA ALA A 65 19.59 -3.60 14.16
C ALA A 65 19.10 -2.67 13.05
N ALA A 66 18.69 -3.22 11.89
CA ALA A 66 18.22 -2.43 10.78
C ALA A 66 16.87 -1.78 11.10
N ASP A 67 16.73 -0.52 10.68
CA ASP A 67 15.46 0.18 10.71
C ASP A 67 14.42 -0.51 9.80
N ALA A 68 13.15 -0.36 10.15
CA ALA A 68 12.04 -1.03 9.46
C ALA A 68 11.90 -0.60 7.99
N ASP A 69 12.42 0.57 7.61
CA ASP A 69 12.42 1.08 6.24
C ASP A 69 13.43 0.37 5.33
N ARG A 70 14.41 -0.36 5.89
CA ARG A 70 15.41 -1.15 5.16
C ARG A 70 15.02 -2.60 4.95
N VAL A 71 13.79 -2.93 5.32
CA VAL A 71 13.21 -4.25 5.11
C VAL A 71 12.90 -4.45 3.64
N THR A 72 13.32 -5.59 3.09
CA THR A 72 12.85 -6.07 1.80
C THR A 72 11.88 -7.23 2.02
N VAL A 73 10.71 -7.17 1.39
CA VAL A 73 9.72 -8.26 1.41
C VAL A 73 9.57 -8.81 0.00
N SER A 74 9.72 -10.13 -0.16
CA SER A 74 9.61 -10.83 -1.44
C SER A 74 8.53 -11.92 -1.38
N TYR A 75 7.59 -11.83 -2.31
CA TYR A 75 6.45 -12.72 -2.43
C TYR A 75 6.72 -13.74 -3.53
N ASP A 76 6.73 -15.03 -3.19
CA ASP A 76 6.70 -16.11 -4.17
C ASP A 76 5.28 -16.22 -4.72
N MET A 77 5.04 -15.62 -5.90
CA MET A 77 3.71 -15.50 -6.47
C MET A 77 3.18 -16.85 -6.95
N ASN A 78 4.06 -17.72 -7.46
CA ASN A 78 3.67 -19.07 -7.86
C ASN A 78 3.15 -19.85 -6.66
N ARG A 79 3.81 -19.73 -5.49
CA ARG A 79 3.32 -20.36 -4.26
C ARG A 79 2.05 -19.69 -3.73
N LEU A 80 2.01 -18.36 -3.71
CA LEU A 80 0.91 -17.58 -3.14
C LEU A 80 -0.40 -17.77 -3.93
N GLN A 81 -0.32 -17.67 -5.26
CA GLN A 81 -1.47 -17.69 -6.16
C GLN A 81 -1.66 -19.05 -6.85
N ARG A 82 -0.78 -20.03 -6.59
CA ARG A 82 -0.77 -21.34 -7.25
C ARG A 82 -0.65 -21.23 -8.78
N LEU A 83 0.23 -20.34 -9.24
CA LEU A 83 0.44 -20.15 -10.68
C LEU A 83 1.17 -21.36 -11.28
N ASP A 84 0.59 -21.93 -12.33
CA ASP A 84 1.23 -22.93 -13.18
C ASP A 84 1.98 -22.21 -14.31
N ALA A 85 3.28 -22.00 -14.11
CA ALA A 85 4.13 -21.27 -15.03
C ALA A 85 5.56 -21.85 -15.02
N PRO A 86 6.27 -21.81 -16.16
CA PRO A 86 7.64 -22.32 -16.25
C PRO A 86 8.63 -21.45 -15.44
N GLU A 87 8.36 -20.15 -15.29
CA GLU A 87 9.13 -19.25 -14.44
C GLU A 87 8.53 -19.10 -13.04
N THR A 88 9.40 -18.81 -12.06
CA THR A 88 8.98 -18.32 -10.75
C THR A 88 8.86 -16.80 -10.80
N PHE A 89 7.66 -16.30 -10.56
CA PHE A 89 7.39 -14.88 -10.41
C PHE A 89 7.54 -14.46 -8.95
N VAL A 90 8.30 -13.39 -8.76
CA VAL A 90 8.54 -12.80 -7.45
C VAL A 90 8.08 -11.35 -7.48
N VAL A 91 7.35 -10.94 -6.46
CA VAL A 91 7.04 -9.53 -6.21
C VAL A 91 7.87 -9.07 -5.02
N THR A 92 8.74 -8.08 -5.23
CA THR A 92 9.59 -7.54 -4.16
C THR A 92 9.28 -6.08 -3.89
N LEU A 93 9.01 -5.77 -2.63
CA LEU A 93 8.84 -4.43 -2.09
C LEU A 93 10.17 -3.95 -1.49
N ASN A 94 10.52 -2.69 -1.73
CA ASN A 94 11.68 -2.02 -1.12
C ASN A 94 13.01 -2.79 -1.36
N GLY A 95 13.19 -3.32 -2.57
CA GLY A 95 14.40 -4.07 -2.98
C GLY A 95 14.94 -3.65 -4.35
N SER A 96 14.71 -2.40 -4.76
CA SER A 96 15.05 -1.94 -6.11
C SER A 96 16.55 -1.98 -6.43
N ASP A 97 17.39 -1.93 -5.40
CA ASP A 97 18.85 -2.05 -5.45
C ASP A 97 19.35 -3.51 -5.47
N ARG A 98 18.45 -4.49 -5.25
CA ARG A 98 18.80 -5.91 -5.08
C ARG A 98 18.28 -6.81 -6.18
N VAL A 99 17.24 -6.39 -6.89
CA VAL A 99 16.65 -7.16 -8.00
C VAL A 99 17.48 -6.93 -9.26
N ASP A 100 17.85 -8.02 -9.94
CA ASP A 100 18.46 -7.95 -11.27
C ASP A 100 17.54 -7.18 -12.26
N PRO A 101 17.97 -6.02 -12.79
CA PRO A 101 17.16 -5.20 -13.70
C PRO A 101 16.65 -5.94 -14.94
N ASP A 102 17.43 -6.90 -15.46
CA ASP A 102 17.08 -7.65 -16.68
C ASP A 102 15.97 -8.67 -16.43
N SER A 103 15.73 -9.02 -15.15
CA SER A 103 14.67 -9.92 -14.74
C SER A 103 13.33 -9.23 -14.48
N VAL A 104 13.30 -7.88 -14.47
CA VAL A 104 12.11 -7.09 -14.13
C VAL A 104 11.08 -7.13 -15.25
N ARG A 105 9.84 -7.46 -14.90
CA ARG A 105 8.69 -7.53 -15.82
C ARG A 105 7.77 -6.33 -15.66
N ALA A 106 7.63 -5.81 -14.44
CA ALA A 106 6.85 -4.61 -14.18
C ALA A 106 7.35 -3.86 -12.94
N ARG A 107 7.08 -2.55 -12.92
CA ARG A 107 7.39 -1.64 -11.81
C ARG A 107 6.11 -0.94 -11.38
N MET A 108 5.87 -0.92 -10.08
CA MET A 108 4.72 -0.25 -9.46
C MET A 108 5.20 0.53 -8.23
N VAL A 109 4.42 1.53 -7.82
CA VAL A 109 4.58 2.17 -6.50
C VAL A 109 3.27 2.00 -5.78
N TYR A 110 3.28 1.23 -4.69
CA TYR A 110 2.13 1.11 -3.80
C TYR A 110 2.25 2.12 -2.67
N GLU A 111 1.12 2.60 -2.19
CA GLU A 111 1.03 3.53 -1.08
C GLU A 111 0.28 2.85 0.06
N HIS A 112 0.91 2.76 1.23
CA HIS A 112 0.30 2.17 2.41
C HIS A 112 0.01 3.25 3.46
N PRO A 113 -1.20 3.28 4.03
CA PRO A 113 -1.58 4.28 5.02
C PRO A 113 -0.69 4.16 6.27
N VAL A 114 -0.25 5.31 6.77
CA VAL A 114 0.49 5.42 8.03
C VAL A 114 -0.47 5.82 9.13
N TYR A 115 -0.58 4.93 10.13
CA TYR A 115 -1.43 5.15 11.29
C TYR A 115 -0.65 5.87 12.38
N THR A 116 -1.06 7.11 12.67
CA THR A 116 -0.54 7.94 13.75
C THR A 116 -1.70 8.33 14.67
N PRO A 117 -1.44 8.82 15.90
CA PRO A 117 -2.50 9.34 16.76
C PRO A 117 -3.36 10.40 16.06
N GLU A 118 -2.74 11.24 15.21
CA GLU A 118 -3.43 12.27 14.43
C GLU A 118 -4.34 11.67 13.37
N SER A 119 -3.89 10.67 12.60
CA SER A 119 -4.72 10.05 11.57
C SER A 119 -5.88 9.26 12.20
N VAL A 120 -5.65 8.55 13.30
CA VAL A 120 -6.72 7.87 14.06
C VAL A 120 -7.73 8.86 14.64
N SER A 121 -7.28 10.00 15.18
CA SER A 121 -8.20 11.06 15.64
C SER A 121 -9.01 11.65 14.50
N ALA A 122 -8.40 11.82 13.31
CA ALA A 122 -9.10 12.29 12.13
C ALA A 122 -10.17 11.32 11.63
N GLN A 123 -9.96 10.00 11.73
CA GLN A 123 -10.96 9.00 11.34
C GLN A 123 -12.31 9.20 12.01
N ALA A 124 -12.32 9.55 13.31
CA ALA A 124 -13.55 9.80 14.05
C ALA A 124 -14.37 11.00 13.52
N ARG A 125 -13.74 11.89 12.75
CA ARG A 125 -14.37 13.09 12.16
C ARG A 125 -14.88 12.87 10.73
N LEU A 126 -14.44 11.80 10.06
CA LEU A 126 -14.81 11.50 8.67
C LEU A 126 -16.33 11.46 8.40
N PRO A 127 -17.18 10.84 9.26
CA PRO A 127 -18.61 10.79 9.00
C PRO A 127 -19.27 12.17 8.86
N ALA A 128 -18.73 13.17 9.55
CA ALA A 128 -19.25 14.54 9.52
C ALA A 128 -18.86 15.32 8.26
N LEU A 129 -17.94 14.81 7.43
CA LEU A 129 -17.52 15.48 6.19
C LEU A 129 -18.49 15.23 5.04
N SER A 130 -19.23 14.12 5.06
CA SER A 130 -20.16 13.78 3.99
C SER A 130 -21.41 14.65 4.08
N GLY A 131 -21.76 15.29 2.96
CA GLY A 131 -22.91 16.19 2.84
C GLY A 131 -23.83 15.80 1.69
N PRO A 132 -24.74 16.71 1.27
CA PRO A 132 -25.74 16.41 0.24
C PRO A 132 -25.16 16.13 -1.16
N VAL A 133 -23.99 16.72 -1.47
CA VAL A 133 -23.38 16.68 -2.81
C VAL A 133 -22.10 15.87 -2.84
N THR A 134 -21.35 15.80 -1.73
CA THR A 134 -20.06 15.10 -1.67
C THR A 134 -20.07 14.12 -0.51
N ALA A 135 -19.72 12.87 -0.80
CA ALA A 135 -19.47 11.85 0.21
C ALA A 135 -18.09 11.22 0.00
N TYR A 136 -17.55 10.64 1.07
CA TYR A 136 -16.22 10.06 1.11
C TYR A 136 -16.31 8.56 1.43
N ALA A 137 -15.51 7.75 0.75
CA ALA A 137 -15.43 6.31 0.99
C ALA A 137 -13.98 5.82 0.83
N GLY A 138 -13.68 4.67 1.40
CA GLY A 138 -12.38 4.02 1.25
C GLY A 138 -11.80 3.53 2.56
N ALA A 139 -10.75 2.72 2.45
CA ALA A 139 -10.19 1.94 3.56
C ALA A 139 -9.67 2.77 4.74
N TYR A 140 -9.41 4.07 4.52
CA TYR A 140 -9.03 5.01 5.57
C TYR A 140 -10.18 5.35 6.54
N HIS A 141 -11.40 4.87 6.31
CA HIS A 141 -12.47 4.85 7.31
C HIS A 141 -12.31 3.73 8.36
N GLY A 142 -11.43 2.76 8.11
CA GLY A 142 -11.09 1.66 9.03
C GLY A 142 -9.59 1.52 9.20
N TRP A 143 -9.06 0.31 9.09
CA TRP A 143 -7.64 0.01 9.31
C TRP A 143 -6.82 -0.11 8.01
N GLY A 144 -7.36 0.39 6.90
CA GLY A 144 -6.61 0.46 5.64
C GLY A 144 -6.59 -0.86 4.89
N PHE A 145 -7.41 -1.84 5.32
CA PHE A 145 -7.55 -3.12 4.65
C PHE A 145 -8.65 -3.12 3.59
N HIS A 146 -8.69 -4.17 2.77
CA HIS A 146 -9.65 -4.29 1.67
C HIS A 146 -11.08 -4.35 2.20
N GLU A 147 -11.28 -5.01 3.34
CA GLU A 147 -12.56 -5.14 4.02
C GLU A 147 -13.11 -3.77 4.47
N ASP A 148 -12.22 -2.88 4.93
CA ASP A 148 -12.60 -1.51 5.32
C ASP A 148 -12.95 -0.67 4.09
N GLY A 149 -12.30 -0.92 2.95
CA GLY A 149 -12.60 -0.22 1.69
C GLY A 149 -13.93 -0.64 1.06
N CYS A 150 -14.41 -1.84 1.34
CA CYS A 150 -15.63 -2.42 0.76
C CYS A 150 -16.88 -2.27 1.65
N ARG A 151 -16.74 -1.76 2.87
CA ARG A 151 -17.83 -1.60 3.84
C ARG A 151 -18.61 -0.30 3.61
#